data_AF-A0A1Y1LI60-F1
#
_entry.id   AF-A0A1Y1LI60-F1
#
_cell.length_a   1.000
_cell.length_b   1.000
_cell.length_c   1.000
_cell.angle_alpha   90.00
_cell.angle_beta   90.00
_cell.angle_gamma   90.00
#
_symmetry.space_group_name_H-M   'P 1'
#
loop_
_entity.id
_entity.type
_entity.pdbx_description
1 polymer ?
#
loop_
_entity_poly.entity_id
_entity_poly.type
_entity_poly.pdbx_seq_one_letter_code
_entity_poly.pdbx_strand_id
1 'polypeptide(L)'
;MSKYGMSMCVLGMQEEFKPFNIAVNALWPRTTIDTAALQIHPTGEDRRRRGRNATILADAAYWILTQEPKPNGQFFIDEEVLFKAGVTELDQYAVNRSYKDNLQQCIFAPAPAAGGDVIDRIRCRL
;
A
#
# COMPACT_ATOMS: atom_id res chain seq x y z
N MET A 1 -1.38 2.28 19.40
CA MET A 1 -0.44 3.41 19.27
C MET A 1 0.79 3.10 18.42
N SER A 2 1.35 1.87 18.46
CA SER A 2 2.64 1.58 17.81
C SER A 2 2.70 1.85 16.30
N LYS A 3 1.63 1.55 15.53
CA LYS A 3 1.62 1.76 14.07
C LYS A 3 1.60 3.25 13.67
N TYR A 4 0.81 4.07 14.37
CA TYR A 4 0.79 5.52 14.16
C TYR A 4 2.12 6.17 14.53
N GLY A 5 2.82 5.64 15.55
CA GLY A 5 4.16 6.10 15.90
C GLY A 5 5.16 5.99 14.74
N MET A 6 5.11 4.90 13.98
CA MET A 6 5.99 4.72 12.80
C MET A 6 5.70 5.78 11.73
N SER A 7 4.43 6.13 11.50
CA SER A 7 4.04 7.19 10.57
C SER A 7 4.50 8.58 11.04
N MET A 8 4.47 8.84 12.35
CA MET A 8 4.99 10.10 12.91
C MET A 8 6.50 10.22 12.74
N CYS A 9 7.25 9.10 12.85
CA CYS A 9 8.69 9.09 12.58
C CYS A 9 8.98 9.48 11.13
N VAL A 10 8.17 9.03 10.17
CA VAL A 10 8.33 9.42 8.76
C VAL A 10 8.22 10.94 8.59
N LEU A 11 7.23 11.59 9.23
CA LEU A 11 7.07 13.04 9.16
C LEU A 11 8.28 13.81 9.71
N GLY A 12 8.84 13.36 10.85
CA GLY A 12 10.00 14.00 11.45
C GLY A 12 11.28 13.78 10.62
N MET A 13 11.57 12.52 10.31
CA MET A 13 12.78 12.13 9.57
C MET A 13 12.80 12.69 8.14
N GLN A 14 11.64 12.82 7.52
CA GLN A 14 11.52 13.44 6.21
C GLN A 14 12.09 14.86 6.21
N GLU A 15 11.67 15.72 7.13
CA GLU A 15 12.18 17.10 7.18
C GLU A 15 13.63 17.15 7.67
N GLU A 16 14.04 16.25 8.57
CA GLU A 16 15.41 16.16 9.05
C GLU A 16 16.40 15.76 7.95
N PHE A 17 16.06 14.79 7.10
CA PHE A 17 16.97 14.27 6.08
C PHE A 17 16.82 14.92 4.70
N LYS A 18 15.89 15.87 4.55
CA LYS A 18 15.70 16.66 3.33
C LYS A 18 16.98 17.31 2.80
N PRO A 19 17.87 17.90 3.63
CA PRO A 19 19.13 18.49 3.14
C PRO A 19 20.11 17.47 2.56
N PHE A 20 19.99 16.19 2.95
CA PHE A 20 20.83 15.10 2.48
C PHE A 20 20.22 14.37 1.26
N ASN A 21 19.10 14.87 0.74
CA ASN A 21 18.37 14.26 -0.37
C ASN A 21 17.96 12.80 -0.13
N ILE A 22 17.60 12.46 1.12
CA ILE A 22 17.11 11.13 1.48
C ILE A 22 15.58 11.19 1.56
N ALA A 23 14.90 10.38 0.75
CA ALA A 23 13.45 10.28 0.76
C ALA A 23 12.97 9.33 1.85
N VAL A 24 12.19 9.83 2.81
CA VAL A 24 11.57 9.00 3.85
C VAL A 24 10.07 8.96 3.60
N ASN A 25 9.54 7.77 3.33
CA ASN A 25 8.13 7.56 2.99
C ASN A 25 7.58 6.33 3.74
N ALA A 26 6.25 6.24 3.81
CA ALA A 26 5.57 5.05 4.32
C ALA A 26 4.77 4.37 3.19
N LEU A 27 4.68 3.04 3.25
CA LEU A 27 3.86 2.22 2.36
C LEU A 27 2.90 1.37 3.19
N TRP A 28 1.62 1.36 2.82
CA TRP A 28 0.59 0.58 3.48
C TRP A 28 -0.29 -0.18 2.47
N PRO A 29 -0.66 -1.43 2.74
CA PRO A 29 -1.52 -2.19 1.85
C PRO A 29 -2.99 -1.77 1.99
N ARG A 30 -3.73 -1.71 0.87
CA ARG A 30 -5.19 -1.51 0.89
C ARG A 30 -5.92 -2.71 1.48
N THR A 31 -5.48 -3.91 1.13
CA THR A 31 -6.11 -5.18 1.50
C THR A 31 -5.22 -6.00 2.42
N THR A 32 -5.81 -6.98 3.10
CA THR A 32 -5.06 -7.92 3.94
C THR A 32 -4.07 -8.70 3.09
N ILE A 33 -2.85 -8.91 3.61
CA ILE A 33 -1.77 -9.58 2.89
C ILE A 33 -1.55 -10.96 3.48
N ASP A 34 -1.60 -11.99 2.64
CA ASP A 34 -1.34 -13.37 3.05
C ASP A 34 0.12 -13.53 3.49
N THR A 35 0.30 -13.65 4.80
CA THR A 35 1.60 -13.81 5.46
C THR A 35 1.50 -14.90 6.50
N ALA A 36 2.63 -15.54 6.82
CA ALA A 36 2.71 -16.53 7.89
C ALA A 36 2.21 -15.99 9.24
N ALA A 37 2.39 -14.69 9.50
CA ALA A 37 1.89 -14.04 10.72
C ALA A 37 0.37 -14.09 10.86
N LEU A 38 -0.39 -14.09 9.75
CA LEU A 38 -1.84 -14.26 9.80
C LEU A 38 -2.25 -15.69 10.15
N GLN A 39 -1.40 -16.70 9.95
CA GLN A 39 -1.73 -18.09 10.28
C GLN A 39 -1.93 -18.32 11.78
N ILE A 40 -1.27 -17.52 12.60
CA ILE A 40 -1.32 -17.59 14.06
C ILE A 40 -2.56 -16.84 14.60
N HIS A 41 -3.22 -16.03 13.76
CA HIS A 41 -4.37 -15.23 14.19
C HIS A 41 -5.68 -16.05 14.17
N PRO A 42 -6.57 -15.92 15.18
CA PRO A 42 -7.80 -16.71 15.26
C PRO A 42 -8.77 -16.57 14.08
N THR A 43 -8.71 -15.43 13.38
CA THR A 43 -9.49 -15.16 12.13
C THR A 43 -8.60 -15.16 10.88
N GLY A 44 -7.43 -15.80 10.97
CA GLY A 44 -6.38 -15.77 9.97
C GLY A 44 -6.74 -16.46 8.65
N GLU A 45 -7.30 -17.66 8.70
CA GLU A 45 -7.70 -18.46 7.52
C GLU A 45 -8.59 -17.67 6.55
N ASP A 46 -9.70 -17.11 7.06
CA ASP A 46 -10.66 -16.36 6.24
C ASP A 46 -10.10 -15.04 5.71
N ARG A 47 -9.20 -14.42 6.47
CA ARG A 47 -8.52 -13.18 6.08
C ARG A 47 -7.44 -13.43 5.03
N ARG A 48 -6.75 -14.57 5.08
CA ARG A 48 -5.79 -14.99 4.04
C ARG A 48 -6.49 -15.28 2.72
N ARG A 49 -7.61 -16.04 2.75
CA ARG A 49 -8.38 -16.38 1.53
C ARG A 49 -8.97 -15.15 0.82
N ARG A 50 -9.33 -14.12 1.58
CA ARG A 50 -9.82 -12.82 1.07
C ARG A 50 -8.74 -11.75 1.03
N GLY A 51 -7.47 -12.16 1.07
CA GLY A 51 -6.32 -11.28 1.00
C GLY A 51 -5.66 -11.27 -0.37
N ARG A 52 -4.57 -10.52 -0.45
CA ARG A 52 -3.65 -10.51 -1.58
C ARG A 52 -2.29 -11.11 -1.21
N ASN A 53 -1.58 -11.58 -2.22
CA ASN A 53 -0.20 -12.05 -2.12
C ASN A 53 0.73 -10.91 -1.73
N ALA A 54 1.79 -11.22 -0.98
CA ALA A 54 2.79 -10.24 -0.54
C ALA A 54 3.56 -9.58 -1.71
N THR A 55 3.49 -10.16 -2.91
CA THR A 55 4.09 -9.62 -4.13
C THR A 55 3.56 -8.24 -4.50
N ILE A 56 2.30 -7.89 -4.16
CA ILE A 56 1.75 -6.56 -4.44
C ILE A 56 2.51 -5.45 -3.71
N LEU A 57 2.89 -5.69 -2.45
CA LEU A 57 3.68 -4.77 -1.65
C LEU A 57 5.13 -4.71 -2.15
N ALA A 58 5.67 -5.86 -2.59
CA ALA A 58 7.02 -5.92 -3.15
C ALA A 58 7.13 -5.06 -4.42
N ASP A 59 6.16 -5.19 -5.34
CA ASP A 59 6.14 -4.43 -6.59
C ASP A 59 5.93 -2.92 -6.33
N ALA A 60 5.03 -2.57 -5.39
CA ALA A 60 4.84 -1.19 -4.98
C ALA A 60 6.10 -0.60 -4.34
N ALA A 61 6.78 -1.34 -3.45
CA ALA A 61 8.04 -0.91 -2.84
C ALA A 61 9.15 -0.76 -3.89
N TYR A 62 9.24 -1.69 -4.84
CA TYR A 62 10.21 -1.63 -5.94
C TYR A 62 10.02 -0.37 -6.77
N TRP A 63 8.77 -0.04 -7.13
CA TRP A 63 8.49 1.18 -7.87
C TRP A 63 8.92 2.43 -7.09
N ILE A 64 8.60 2.53 -5.79
CA ILE A 64 8.98 3.68 -4.95
C ILE A 64 10.49 3.83 -4.87
N LEU A 65 11.22 2.73 -4.66
CA LEU A 65 12.68 2.73 -4.48
C LEU A 65 13.45 3.00 -5.78
N THR A 66 12.83 2.78 -6.94
CA THR A 66 13.45 3.03 -8.25
C THR A 66 13.18 4.43 -8.79
N GLN A 67 12.29 5.20 -8.15
CA GLN A 67 12.09 6.61 -8.50
C GLN A 67 13.26 7.46 -8.00
N GLU A 68 13.44 8.62 -8.64
CA GLU A 68 14.31 9.65 -8.07
C GLU A 68 13.87 10.01 -6.64
N PRO A 69 14.81 10.11 -5.69
CA PRO A 69 14.49 10.41 -4.30
C PRO A 69 13.84 11.79 -4.22
N LYS A 70 12.56 11.81 -3.85
CA LYS A 70 11.79 13.02 -3.58
C LYS A 70 11.52 13.08 -2.08
N PRO A 71 12.26 13.88 -1.30
CA PRO A 71 12.00 14.03 0.11
C PRO A 71 10.71 14.87 0.25
N ASN A 72 9.57 14.19 0.30
CA ASN A 72 8.26 14.80 0.47
C ASN A 72 7.35 14.11 1.51
N GLY A 73 7.82 13.04 2.18
CA GLY A 73 7.10 12.44 3.31
C GLY A 73 5.76 11.80 2.94
N GLN A 74 5.68 11.15 1.78
CA GLN A 74 4.43 10.58 1.30
C GLN A 74 4.03 9.29 2.04
N PHE A 75 2.72 9.14 2.19
CA PHE A 75 2.06 7.93 2.66
C PHE A 75 1.42 7.23 1.47
N PHE A 76 2.06 6.18 1.00
CA PHE A 76 1.64 5.43 -0.18
C PHE A 76 0.69 4.30 0.17
N ILE A 77 -0.28 4.08 -0.71
CA ILE A 77 -1.09 2.87 -0.76
C ILE A 77 -0.64 2.02 -1.94
N ASP A 78 -0.42 0.72 -1.72
CA ASP A 78 0.05 -0.24 -2.72
C ASP A 78 -0.68 -0.17 -4.08
N GLU A 79 -2.02 -0.17 -4.08
CA GLU A 79 -2.81 -0.06 -5.32
C GLU A 79 -2.55 1.26 -6.07
N GLU A 80 -2.52 2.38 -5.34
CA GLU A 80 -2.33 3.71 -5.93
C GLU A 80 -0.92 3.87 -6.52
N VAL A 81 0.07 3.23 -5.90
CA VAL A 81 1.44 3.15 -6.42
C VAL A 81 1.48 2.34 -7.70
N LEU A 82 0.84 1.17 -7.71
CA LEU A 82 0.81 0.29 -8.89
C LEU A 82 0.05 0.93 -10.06
N PHE A 83 -1.04 1.65 -9.80
CA PHE A 83 -1.70 2.42 -10.84
C PHE A 83 -0.80 3.51 -11.44
N LYS A 84 0.00 4.20 -10.61
CA LYS A 84 1.02 5.15 -11.10
C LYS A 84 2.14 4.47 -11.88
N ALA A 85 2.45 3.22 -11.55
CA ALA A 85 3.39 2.38 -12.29
C ALA A 85 2.81 1.87 -13.63
N GLY A 86 1.52 2.11 -13.90
CA GLY A 86 0.82 1.64 -15.11
C GLY A 86 0.17 0.26 -14.97
N VAL A 87 0.19 -0.35 -13.79
CA VAL A 87 -0.46 -1.64 -13.52
C VAL A 87 -1.93 -1.38 -13.16
N THR A 88 -2.84 -1.69 -14.08
CA THR A 88 -4.28 -1.53 -13.89
C THR A 88 -4.97 -2.81 -13.40
N GLU A 89 -4.40 -3.97 -13.73
CA GLU A 89 -4.96 -5.29 -13.41
C GLU A 89 -4.34 -5.84 -12.12
N LEU A 90 -5.11 -5.79 -11.03
CA LEU A 90 -4.66 -6.24 -9.70
C LEU A 90 -5.13 -7.66 -9.35
N ASP A 91 -5.95 -8.29 -10.19
CA ASP A 91 -6.51 -9.63 -9.97
C ASP A 91 -5.44 -10.71 -9.82
N GLN A 92 -4.26 -10.50 -10.42
CA GLN A 92 -3.11 -11.40 -10.28
C GLN A 92 -2.55 -11.49 -8.86
N TYR A 93 -2.79 -10.46 -8.04
CA TYR A 93 -2.35 -10.43 -6.66
C TYR A 93 -3.36 -11.05 -5.69
N ALA A 94 -4.59 -11.36 -6.11
CA ALA A 94 -5.56 -12.01 -5.24
C ALA A 94 -5.12 -13.46 -4.94
N VAL A 95 -5.11 -13.84 -3.66
CA VAL A 95 -4.80 -15.24 -3.26
C VAL A 95 -5.84 -16.20 -3.85
N ASN A 96 -7.11 -15.77 -3.87
CA ASN A 96 -8.19 -16.49 -4.50
C ASN A 96 -9.04 -15.53 -5.35
N ARG A 97 -9.05 -15.76 -6.66
CA ARG A 97 -9.76 -14.92 -7.65
C ARG A 97 -11.28 -14.93 -7.46
N SER A 98 -11.84 -15.96 -6.83
CA SER A 98 -13.28 -16.00 -6.53
C SER A 98 -13.72 -14.92 -5.53
N TYR A 99 -12.78 -14.35 -4.76
CA TYR A 99 -13.05 -13.27 -3.81
C TYR A 99 -12.57 -11.89 -4.28
N LYS A 100 -12.26 -11.72 -5.57
CA LYS A 100 -11.72 -10.47 -6.12
C LYS A 100 -12.57 -9.23 -5.81
N ASP A 101 -13.89 -9.39 -5.79
CA ASP A 101 -14.86 -8.31 -5.52
C ASP A 101 -15.13 -8.11 -4.02
N ASN A 102 -14.61 -8.99 -3.15
CA ASN A 102 -14.84 -8.97 -1.71
C ASN A 102 -13.55 -9.30 -0.93
N LEU A 103 -12.52 -8.48 -1.18
CA LEU A 103 -11.27 -8.55 -0.46
C LEU A 103 -11.37 -7.89 0.92
N GLN A 104 -10.73 -8.50 1.91
CA GLN A 104 -10.69 -7.98 3.26
C GLN A 104 -9.80 -6.74 3.32
N GLN A 105 -10.37 -5.60 3.69
CA GLN A 105 -9.63 -4.35 3.87
C GLN A 105 -8.66 -4.43 5.04
N CYS A 106 -7.49 -3.82 4.86
CA CYS A 106 -6.52 -3.64 5.91
C CYS A 106 -6.97 -2.58 6.92
N ILE A 107 -6.55 -2.74 8.17
CA ILE A 107 -6.80 -1.75 9.22
C ILE A 107 -6.12 -0.42 8.85
N PHE A 108 -6.81 0.70 9.06
CA PHE A 108 -6.39 2.07 8.71
C PHE A 108 -6.27 2.38 7.22
N ALA A 109 -6.53 1.41 6.33
CA ALA A 109 -6.64 1.73 4.91
C ALA A 109 -7.88 2.61 4.69
N PRO A 110 -7.80 3.66 3.84
CA PRO A 110 -8.98 4.44 3.49
C PRO A 110 -10.03 3.54 2.83
N ALA A 111 -11.30 3.91 2.94
CA ALA A 111 -12.36 3.22 2.21
C ALA A 111 -12.03 3.18 0.71
N PRO A 112 -12.40 2.10 -0.01
CA PRO A 112 -12.29 2.06 -1.46
C PRO A 112 -13.07 3.25 -2.00
N ALA A 113 -12.42 4.05 -2.84
CA ALA A 113 -13.10 5.14 -3.51
C ALA A 113 -14.23 4.52 -4.35
N ALA A 114 -15.44 5.12 -4.30
CA ALA A 114 -16.49 4.77 -5.25
C ALA A 114 -15.90 4.88 -6.67
N GLY A 115 -16.08 3.84 -7.49
CA GLY A 115 -15.34 3.66 -8.74
C GLY A 115 -15.33 4.93 -9.61
N GLY A 116 -14.12 5.43 -9.92
CA GLY A 116 -13.86 6.61 -10.75
C GLY A 116 -12.77 7.53 -10.18
N ASP A 117 -12.77 7.76 -8.86
CA ASP A 117 -12.03 8.88 -8.28
C ASP A 117 -10.50 8.70 -8.19
N VAL A 118 -9.96 7.47 -8.11
CA VAL A 118 -8.51 7.27 -7.94
C VAL A 118 -7.74 7.58 -9.22
N ILE A 119 -8.25 7.14 -10.38
CA ILE A 119 -7.63 7.44 -11.68
C ILE A 119 -7.73 8.95 -11.97
N ASP A 120 -8.88 9.57 -11.67
CA ASP A 120 -9.07 11.01 -11.87
C ASP A 120 -8.23 11.86 -10.91
N ARG A 121 -8.04 11.44 -9.64
CA ARG A 121 -7.14 12.13 -8.71
C ARG A 121 -5.66 11.98 -9.07
N ILE A 122 -5.26 10.86 -9.67
CA ILE A 122 -3.89 10.68 -10.17
C ILE A 122 -3.66 11.52 -11.43
N ARG A 123 -4.64 11.60 -12.34
CA ARG A 123 -4.58 12.49 -13.52
C ARG A 123 -4.53 13.97 -13.16
N CYS A 124 -5.26 14.41 -12.14
CA CYS A 124 -5.25 15.82 -11.69
C CYS A 124 -3.98 16.24 -10.90
N ARG A 125 -3.05 15.32 -10.63
CA ARG A 125 -1.81 15.60 -9.86
C ARG A 125 -0.51 15.45 -10.67
N LEU A 126 -0.62 15.12 -11.97
CA LEU A 126 0.45 15.22 -12.97
C LEU A 126 0.33 16.54 -13.71
#